data_AF-A0A3D5M5E4-F1
#
_entry.id   AF-A0A3D5M5E4-F1
#
_cell.length_a   1.000
_cell.length_b   1.000
_cell.length_c   1.000
_cell.angle_alpha   90.00
_cell.angle_beta   90.00
_cell.angle_gamma   90.00
#
_symmetry.space_group_name_H-M   'P 1'
#
loop_
_entity.id
_entity.type
_entity.pdbx_description
1 polymer ?
#
loop_
_entity_poly.entity_id
_entity_poly.type
_entity_poly.pdbx_seq_one_letter_code
_entity_poly.pdbx_strand_id
1 'polypeptide(L)'
;MNASRFFWVMALLAMTLIFSSPVQAQGGDDCANAQIVAEGTHAVDNTASAVDGPNDCDSNMSGDVWFSYTASASGDATIETCGSAGT
;
A
#
# COMPACT_ATOMS: atom_id res chain seq x y z
N MET A 1 39.56 26.29 -10.82
CA MET A 1 38.30 25.91 -11.50
C MET A 1 37.35 25.31 -10.47
N ASN A 2 36.46 26.15 -9.94
CA ASN A 2 35.16 25.85 -9.31
C ASN A 2 34.96 24.55 -8.50
N ALA A 3 35.62 24.42 -7.35
CA ALA A 3 35.14 23.52 -6.29
C ALA A 3 33.71 23.91 -5.83
N SER A 4 33.40 25.22 -5.81
CA SER A 4 32.07 25.74 -5.44
C SER A 4 30.95 25.20 -6.32
N ARG A 5 31.13 25.12 -7.65
CA ARG A 5 30.07 24.58 -8.55
C ARG A 5 29.87 23.07 -8.38
N PHE A 6 30.87 22.36 -7.87
CA PHE A 6 30.75 20.93 -7.54
C PHE A 6 29.93 20.73 -6.25
N PHE A 7 30.13 21.59 -5.25
CA PHE A 7 29.32 21.62 -4.03
C PHE A 7 27.86 22.00 -4.29
N TRP A 8 27.60 22.92 -5.22
CA TRP A 8 26.22 23.32 -5.60
C TRP A 8 25.47 22.24 -6.38
N VAL A 9 26.15 21.45 -7.21
CA VAL A 9 25.52 20.33 -7.95
C VAL A 9 25.24 19.15 -7.03
N MET A 10 26.11 18.86 -6.06
CA MET A 10 25.86 17.83 -5.04
C MET A 10 24.72 18.20 -4.07
N ALA A 11 24.59 19.49 -3.74
CA ALA A 11 23.48 19.98 -2.90
C ALA A 11 22.12 19.91 -3.63
N LEU A 12 22.08 20.09 -4.95
CA LEU A 12 20.86 19.89 -5.76
C LEU A 12 20.52 18.42 -5.97
N LEU A 13 21.53 17.54 -6.05
CA LEU A 13 21.33 16.09 -6.19
C LEU A 13 20.87 15.41 -4.89
N ALA A 14 21.17 16.02 -3.73
CA ALA A 14 20.79 15.50 -2.41
C ALA A 14 19.35 15.86 -2.00
N MET A 15 18.67 16.75 -2.73
CA MET A 15 17.33 17.27 -2.38
C MET A 15 16.19 16.63 -3.21
N THR A 16 16.44 15.50 -3.89
CA THR A 16 15.41 14.73 -4.61
C THR A 16 15.18 13.33 -4.04
N LEU A 17 15.87 12.95 -2.96
CA LEU A 17 15.80 11.59 -2.39
C LEU A 17 15.20 11.55 -0.98
N ILE A 18 14.31 12.49 -0.63
CA ILE A 18 13.66 12.54 0.68
C ILE A 18 12.14 12.70 0.58
N PHE A 19 11.53 11.99 -0.35
CA PHE A 19 10.12 11.62 -0.26
C PHE A 19 9.96 10.12 -0.52
N SER A 20 10.72 9.31 0.19
CA SER A 20 10.21 7.99 0.55
C SER A 20 9.15 8.21 1.61
N SER A 21 7.96 8.67 1.18
CA SER A 21 6.74 8.24 1.88
C SER A 21 6.90 6.73 2.01
N PRO A 22 6.68 6.12 3.18
CA PRO A 22 6.33 4.72 3.13
C PRO A 22 5.03 4.70 2.33
N VAL A 23 5.13 4.43 1.03
CA VAL A 23 4.12 3.62 0.38
C VAL A 23 4.23 2.31 1.16
N GLN A 24 3.56 2.25 2.32
CA GLN A 24 2.97 0.99 2.71
C GLN A 24 2.23 0.59 1.45
N ALA A 25 2.68 -0.51 0.83
CA ALA A 25 1.86 -1.22 -0.13
C ALA A 25 0.45 -1.21 0.46
N GLN A 26 -0.53 -0.69 -0.28
CA GLN A 26 -1.85 -0.39 0.25
C GLN A 26 -2.64 -1.70 0.37
N GLY A 27 -2.18 -2.56 1.28
CA GLY A 27 -2.38 -4.00 1.34
C GLY A 27 -1.21 -4.78 0.71
N GLY A 28 -1.03 -6.03 1.15
CA GLY A 28 -0.01 -6.94 0.61
C GLY A 28 -0.49 -7.62 -0.67
N ASP A 29 0.38 -7.77 -1.66
CA ASP A 29 0.02 -8.40 -2.95
C ASP A 29 -0.40 -9.87 -2.77
N ASP A 30 0.36 -10.62 -1.96
CA ASP A 30 0.02 -12.01 -1.62
C ASP A 30 -0.59 -12.09 -0.21
N CYS A 31 -1.53 -13.02 -0.03
CA CYS A 31 -2.16 -13.34 1.24
C CYS A 31 -1.13 -13.73 2.31
N ALA A 32 -0.06 -14.43 1.92
CA ALA A 32 1.03 -14.82 2.82
C ALA A 32 1.78 -13.62 3.42
N ASN A 33 1.76 -12.47 2.73
CA ASN A 33 2.43 -11.23 3.12
C ASN A 33 1.43 -10.09 3.41
N ALA A 34 0.21 -10.44 3.84
CA ALA A 34 -0.85 -9.48 4.13
C ALA A 34 -0.39 -8.35 5.06
N GLN A 35 -0.79 -7.12 4.76
CA GLN A 35 -0.45 -5.96 5.59
C GLN A 35 -1.18 -6.04 6.94
N ILE A 36 -0.43 -6.01 8.03
CA ILE A 36 -1.01 -5.97 9.38
C ILE A 36 -1.64 -4.59 9.63
N VAL A 37 -2.89 -4.59 10.08
CA VAL A 37 -3.67 -3.39 10.39
C VAL A 37 -4.31 -3.47 11.77
N ALA A 38 -4.60 -2.30 12.34
CA ALA A 38 -5.36 -2.11 13.57
C ALA A 38 -6.64 -1.31 13.28
N GLU A 39 -7.39 -0.96 14.32
CA GLU A 39 -8.56 -0.09 14.19
C GLU A 39 -8.22 1.23 13.46
N GLY A 40 -9.15 1.69 12.63
CA GLY A 40 -9.04 2.97 11.93
C GLY A 40 -9.10 2.83 10.41
N THR A 41 -8.55 3.82 9.71
CA THR A 41 -8.60 3.91 8.25
C THR A 41 -7.24 3.57 7.65
N HIS A 42 -7.25 2.73 6.62
CA HIS A 42 -6.07 2.32 5.87
C HIS A 42 -6.33 2.59 4.39
N ALA A 43 -5.31 3.06 3.67
CA ALA A 43 -5.42 3.24 2.22
C ALA A 43 -5.45 1.88 1.51
N VAL A 44 -6.15 1.81 0.37
CA VAL A 44 -6.28 0.61 -0.47
C VAL A 44 -5.98 1.01 -1.91
N ASP A 45 -5.04 0.29 -2.53
CA ASP A 45 -4.62 0.46 -3.93
C ASP A 45 -4.09 -0.89 -4.43
N ASN A 46 -4.87 -1.49 -5.33
CA ASN A 46 -4.58 -2.76 -5.98
C ASN A 46 -4.13 -2.54 -7.45
N THR A 47 -3.85 -1.32 -7.89
CA THR A 47 -3.56 -1.01 -9.31
C THR A 47 -2.31 -1.71 -9.86
N ALA A 48 -1.37 -2.07 -8.98
CA ALA A 48 -0.14 -2.78 -9.32
C ALA A 48 -0.06 -4.20 -8.74
N SER A 49 -1.20 -4.72 -8.24
CA SER A 49 -1.27 -6.06 -7.66
C SER A 49 -1.46 -7.15 -8.71
N ALA A 50 -1.00 -8.36 -8.40
CA ALA A 50 -1.41 -9.58 -9.06
C ALA A 50 -2.71 -10.11 -8.44
N VAL A 51 -3.21 -11.24 -8.94
CA VAL A 51 -4.33 -11.96 -8.33
C VAL A 51 -3.75 -13.13 -7.53
N ASP A 52 -3.85 -13.08 -6.21
CA ASP A 52 -3.55 -14.19 -5.29
C ASP A 52 -4.82 -14.79 -4.67
N GLY A 53 -5.97 -14.13 -4.87
CA GLY A 53 -7.26 -14.60 -4.38
C GLY A 53 -7.79 -15.85 -5.07
N PRO A 54 -8.78 -16.50 -4.42
CA PRO A 54 -9.40 -17.69 -4.97
C PRO A 54 -10.02 -17.38 -6.33
N ASN A 55 -9.83 -18.28 -7.28
CA ASN A 55 -10.53 -18.22 -8.57
C ASN A 55 -12.02 -18.49 -8.35
N ASP A 56 -12.80 -17.43 -8.14
CA ASP A 56 -14.24 -17.45 -7.91
C ASP A 56 -15.07 -17.71 -9.19
N CYS A 57 -14.38 -18.03 -10.29
CA CYS A 57 -14.95 -18.26 -11.62
C CYS A 57 -15.67 -17.04 -12.20
N ASP A 58 -15.43 -15.85 -11.64
CA ASP A 58 -15.70 -14.61 -12.30
C ASP A 58 -14.42 -14.07 -12.96
N SER A 59 -14.58 -13.09 -13.85
CA SER A 59 -13.47 -12.46 -14.56
C SER A 59 -13.32 -10.99 -14.20
N ASN A 60 -13.90 -10.55 -13.09
CA ASN A 60 -13.87 -9.14 -12.66
C ASN A 60 -12.68 -8.84 -11.74
N MET A 61 -12.07 -9.87 -11.15
CA MET A 61 -10.90 -9.71 -10.30
C MET A 61 -9.62 -9.54 -11.13
N SER A 62 -9.21 -8.29 -11.36
CA SER A 62 -7.95 -7.95 -12.06
C SER A 62 -6.74 -7.77 -11.13
N GLY A 63 -6.96 -7.67 -9.82
CA GLY A 63 -5.90 -7.55 -8.82
C GLY A 63 -6.49 -7.44 -7.41
N ASP A 64 -5.76 -7.95 -6.42
CA ASP A 64 -6.18 -7.95 -5.03
C ASP A 64 -5.06 -7.57 -4.06
N VAL A 65 -5.48 -7.15 -2.88
CA VAL A 65 -4.57 -6.78 -1.81
C VAL A 65 -5.10 -7.30 -0.48
N TRP A 66 -4.19 -7.74 0.37
CA TRP A 66 -4.48 -8.50 1.57
C TRP A 66 -4.13 -7.73 2.84
N PHE A 67 -5.01 -7.83 3.82
CA PHE A 67 -4.85 -7.22 5.14
C PHE A 67 -5.02 -8.28 6.24
N SER A 68 -4.20 -8.20 7.28
CA SER A 68 -4.29 -9.02 8.48
C SER A 68 -4.75 -8.16 9.65
N TYR A 69 -5.95 -8.43 10.15
CA TYR A 69 -6.56 -7.71 11.26
C TYR A 69 -6.69 -8.63 12.48
N THR A 70 -6.25 -8.15 13.64
CA THR A 70 -6.51 -8.80 14.94
C THR A 70 -7.48 -7.93 15.73
N ALA A 71 -8.61 -8.51 16.13
CA ALA A 71 -9.64 -7.81 16.89
C ALA A 71 -9.06 -7.25 18.20
N SER A 72 -9.30 -5.95 18.44
CA SER A 72 -8.83 -5.26 19.65
C SER A 72 -9.67 -5.60 20.90
N ALA A 73 -10.90 -6.07 20.71
CA ALA A 73 -11.82 -6.49 21.77
C ALA A 73 -12.81 -7.55 21.25
N SER A 74 -13.52 -8.21 22.17
CA SER A 74 -14.64 -9.09 21.81
C SER A 74 -15.87 -8.28 21.40
N GLY A 75 -16.55 -8.71 20.34
CA GLY A 75 -17.72 -8.03 19.78
C GLY A 75 -17.71 -8.10 18.25
N ASP A 76 -18.50 -7.24 17.61
CA ASP A 76 -18.55 -7.12 16.16
C ASP A 76 -17.50 -6.14 15.65
N ALA A 77 -16.77 -6.51 14.60
CA ALA A 77 -15.89 -5.63 13.85
C ALA A 77 -16.55 -5.27 12.50
N THR A 78 -16.48 -4.00 12.12
CA THR A 78 -17.00 -3.50 10.84
C THR A 78 -15.83 -3.18 9.92
N ILE A 79 -15.79 -3.84 8.76
CA ILE A 79 -14.76 -3.68 7.74
C ILE A 79 -15.45 -3.25 6.45
N GLU A 80 -15.08 -2.08 5.93
CA GLU A 80 -15.71 -1.48 4.75
C GLU A 80 -14.65 -0.80 3.88
N THR A 81 -14.80 -0.84 2.56
CA THR A 81 -13.94 -0.14 1.58
C THR A 81 -14.34 1.32 1.36
N CYS A 82 -14.91 1.95 2.39
CA CYS A 82 -15.44 3.32 2.36
C CYS A 82 -16.45 3.58 1.22
N GLY A 83 -17.22 2.56 0.81
CA GLY A 83 -18.19 2.66 -0.29
C GLY A 83 -17.59 2.54 -1.68
N SER A 84 -16.31 2.19 -1.80
CA SER A 84 -15.71 1.78 -3.07
C SER A 84 -16.24 0.39 -3.41
N ALA A 85 -17.24 0.33 -4.30
CA ALA A 85 -17.60 -0.92 -4.94
C ALA A 85 -16.46 -1.25 -5.93
N GLY A 86 -15.83 -2.42 -5.78
CA GLY A 86 -14.97 -2.96 -6.83
C GLY A 86 -15.75 -2.95 -8.14
N THR A 87 -15.19 -2.35 -9.19
CA THR A 87 -15.79 -2.28 -10.52
C THR A 87 -15.41 -3.48 -11.35
#